data_AF-A0A1H6DXI5-F1
#
_entry.id   AF-A0A1H6DXI5-F1
#
_cell.length_a   1.000
_cell.length_b   1.000
_cell.length_c   1.000
_cell.angle_alpha   90.00
_cell.angle_beta   90.00
_cell.angle_gamma   90.00
#
_symmetry.space_group_name_H-M   'P 1'
#
loop_
_entity.id
_entity.type
_entity.pdbx_description
1 polymer ?
#
loop_
_entity_poly.entity_id
_entity_poly.type
_entity_poly.pdbx_seq_one_letter_code
_entity_poly.pdbx_strand_id
1 'polypeptide(L)'
;MDGDGESRQSRQHGGGPSCAWCAARPGVWVHRLDTDLSRHQVYGKGHVWAQEIALCGRCEEHLAAGDDEALVARHDRTWQRTAQDVDEGIRAPLAALRRADLGDPVHRSRWLPPGAADLIAQGFAPAEELTGSPTVPQAWPAAHRRSLPETRPGRPADPYVLLRSPWPGTPVRDVLNLLWRWLESQPYPDGDPTPWERARIRTFLSTPAPPGPPAA
;
A
#
# COMPACT_ATOMS: atom_id res chain seq x y z
N MET A 1 9.41 -14.49 -40.06
CA MET A 1 8.26 -14.51 -39.14
C MET A 1 8.86 -14.16 -37.79
N ASP A 2 9.04 -12.87 -37.59
CA ASP A 2 9.71 -12.29 -36.44
C ASP A 2 8.70 -12.25 -35.30
N GLY A 3 8.96 -13.08 -34.29
CA GLY A 3 8.18 -13.10 -33.06
C GLY A 3 8.63 -11.95 -32.18
N ASP A 4 7.92 -10.83 -32.28
CA ASP A 4 7.99 -9.74 -31.32
C ASP A 4 7.58 -10.25 -29.94
N GLY A 5 8.57 -10.73 -29.20
CA GLY A 5 8.50 -11.00 -27.77
C GLY A 5 8.38 -9.67 -27.04
N GLU A 6 7.17 -9.12 -27.05
CA GLU A 6 6.79 -7.95 -26.27
C GLU A 6 6.97 -8.29 -24.79
N SER A 7 8.17 -8.00 -24.31
CA SER A 7 8.56 -8.08 -22.91
C SER A 7 7.62 -7.16 -22.15
N ARG A 8 6.58 -7.76 -21.55
CA ARG A 8 5.74 -7.11 -20.52
C ARG A 8 6.68 -6.62 -19.44
N GLN A 9 7.10 -5.37 -19.57
CA GLN A 9 7.78 -4.64 -18.51
C GLN A 9 6.86 -4.73 -17.28
N SER A 10 7.27 -5.55 -16.32
CA SER A 10 6.76 -5.57 -14.96
C SER A 10 6.94 -4.18 -14.38
N ARG A 11 5.99 -3.28 -14.66
CA ARG A 11 5.84 -2.03 -13.93
C ARG A 11 5.75 -2.46 -12.48
N GLN A 12 6.75 -2.09 -11.68
CA GLN A 12 6.75 -2.30 -10.24
C GLN A 12 5.46 -1.68 -9.70
N HIS A 13 4.46 -2.52 -9.46
CA HIS A 13 3.19 -2.11 -8.89
C HIS A 13 3.46 -1.78 -7.43
N GLY A 14 3.34 -0.50 -7.05
CA GLY A 14 3.40 -0.07 -5.66
C GLY A 14 2.59 -1.02 -4.77
N GLY A 15 3.25 -1.61 -3.77
CA GLY A 15 2.82 -2.77 -2.99
C GLY A 15 1.67 -2.50 -2.01
N GLY A 16 0.53 -2.02 -2.51
CA GLY A 16 -0.73 -1.95 -1.79
C GLY A 16 -1.49 -3.28 -1.80
N PRO A 17 -2.41 -3.50 -0.85
CA PRO A 17 -3.30 -4.65 -0.85
C PRO A 17 -4.14 -4.63 -2.13
N SER A 18 -4.50 -5.81 -2.63
CA SER A 18 -5.54 -5.91 -3.65
C SER A 18 -6.91 -5.63 -3.05
N CYS A 19 -7.83 -5.13 -3.88
CA CYS A 19 -9.25 -5.05 -3.55
C CYS A 19 -9.74 -6.44 -3.10
N ALA A 20 -10.30 -6.55 -1.90
CA ALA A 20 -10.80 -7.79 -1.34
C ALA A 20 -11.97 -8.36 -2.15
N TRP A 21 -12.69 -7.50 -2.86
CA TRP A 21 -13.85 -7.87 -3.64
C TRP A 21 -13.50 -8.30 -5.07
N CYS A 22 -12.99 -7.35 -5.86
CA CYS A 22 -12.70 -7.60 -7.26
C CYS A 22 -11.22 -7.85 -7.51
N ALA A 23 -10.36 -8.10 -6.53
CA ALA A 23 -8.91 -8.37 -6.67
C ALA A 23 -8.08 -7.37 -7.50
N ALA A 24 -8.63 -6.20 -7.86
CA ALA A 24 -7.91 -5.14 -8.58
C ALA A 24 -6.90 -4.46 -7.65
N ARG A 25 -5.79 -3.96 -8.18
CA ARG A 25 -4.81 -3.16 -7.43
C ARG A 25 -4.82 -1.71 -7.89
N PRO A 26 -4.59 -0.74 -6.98
CA PRO A 26 -4.56 -0.88 -5.52
C PRO A 26 -5.96 -0.90 -4.89
N GLY A 27 -6.13 -1.62 -3.78
CA GLY A 27 -7.18 -1.38 -2.79
C GLY A 27 -6.77 -0.17 -1.93
N VAL A 28 -7.57 0.89 -1.97
CA VAL A 28 -7.24 2.20 -1.39
C VAL A 28 -8.20 2.64 -0.29
N TRP A 29 -9.40 2.06 -0.23
CA TRP A 29 -10.36 2.30 0.85
C TRP A 29 -10.28 1.16 1.84
N VAL A 30 -10.04 1.45 3.11
CA VAL A 30 -9.93 0.44 4.16
C VAL A 30 -11.17 0.50 5.05
N HIS A 31 -11.90 -0.60 5.14
CA HIS A 31 -13.03 -0.78 6.03
C HIS A 31 -12.60 -1.61 7.24
N ARG A 32 -13.11 -1.26 8.41
CA ARG A 32 -12.98 -2.07 9.62
C ARG A 32 -14.26 -2.86 9.80
N LEU A 33 -14.13 -4.14 10.09
CA LEU A 33 -15.26 -5.06 10.20
C LEU A 33 -15.39 -5.56 11.64
N ASP A 34 -16.64 -5.66 12.10
CA ASP A 34 -16.98 -6.47 13.26
C ASP A 34 -16.75 -7.95 12.93
N THR A 35 -15.81 -8.58 13.63
CA THR A 35 -15.40 -9.96 13.34
C THR A 35 -16.54 -10.95 13.56
N ASP A 36 -17.41 -10.71 14.55
CA ASP A 36 -18.48 -11.63 14.89
C ASP A 36 -19.61 -11.56 13.85
N LEU A 37 -19.87 -10.38 13.31
CA LEU A 37 -20.88 -10.17 12.27
C LEU A 37 -20.40 -10.57 10.86
N SER A 38 -19.09 -10.69 10.67
CA SER A 38 -18.45 -11.01 9.38
C SER A 38 -18.49 -12.49 9.00
N ARG A 39 -18.94 -13.35 9.92
CA ARG A 39 -19.08 -14.79 9.70
C ARG A 39 -20.15 -15.08 8.64
N HIS A 40 -19.85 -15.99 7.72
CA HIS A 40 -20.77 -16.43 6.67
C HIS A 40 -20.49 -17.88 6.26
N GLN A 41 -21.38 -18.45 5.44
CA GLN A 41 -21.22 -19.80 4.90
C GLN A 41 -21.11 -19.77 3.38
N VAL A 42 -20.25 -20.62 2.83
CA VAL A 42 -20.09 -20.85 1.40
C VAL A 42 -20.02 -22.36 1.19
N TYR A 43 -21.00 -22.96 0.50
CA TYR A 43 -21.15 -24.41 0.32
C TYR A 43 -21.04 -25.21 1.64
N GLY A 44 -21.73 -24.73 2.68
CA GLY A 44 -21.75 -25.34 4.02
C GLY A 44 -20.46 -25.18 4.83
N LYS A 45 -19.42 -24.52 4.29
CA LYS A 45 -18.19 -24.21 5.02
C LYS A 45 -18.29 -22.83 5.67
N GLY A 46 -17.88 -22.73 6.92
CA GLY A 46 -17.82 -21.45 7.63
C GLY A 46 -16.62 -20.61 7.20
N HIS A 47 -16.87 -19.34 6.91
CA HIS A 47 -15.88 -18.33 6.54
C HIS A 47 -16.05 -17.10 7.42
N VAL A 48 -14.98 -16.33 7.57
CA VAL A 48 -14.95 -15.07 8.32
C VAL A 48 -14.13 -14.08 7.49
N TRP A 49 -14.60 -12.85 7.35
CA TRP A 49 -13.76 -11.81 6.75
C TRP A 49 -12.61 -11.46 7.69
N ALA A 50 -11.54 -10.90 7.13
CA ALA A 50 -10.52 -10.26 7.95
C ALA A 50 -11.13 -9.06 8.69
N GLN A 51 -10.54 -8.69 9.83
CA GLN A 51 -10.93 -7.50 10.61
C GLN A 51 -10.88 -6.21 9.80
N GLU A 52 -10.06 -6.19 8.76
CA GLU A 52 -9.94 -5.07 7.84
C GLU A 52 -9.92 -5.58 6.42
N ILE A 53 -10.64 -4.91 5.53
CA ILE A 53 -10.60 -5.18 4.10
C ILE A 53 -10.25 -3.92 3.33
N ALA A 54 -9.59 -4.08 2.19
CA ALA A 54 -9.30 -2.98 1.28
C ALA A 54 -10.17 -3.08 0.03
N LEU A 55 -10.83 -2.00 -0.40
CA LEU A 55 -11.57 -1.90 -1.66
C LEU A 55 -10.87 -0.93 -2.62
N CYS A 56 -10.97 -1.19 -3.92
CA CYS A 56 -10.61 -0.19 -4.92
C CYS A 56 -11.72 0.87 -5.03
N GLY A 57 -11.40 2.06 -5.57
CA GLY A 57 -12.36 3.16 -5.66
C GLY A 57 -13.73 2.79 -6.25
N ARG A 58 -13.75 2.03 -7.35
CA ARG A 58 -15.01 1.60 -7.98
C ARG A 58 -15.83 0.64 -7.12
N CYS A 59 -15.19 -0.31 -6.44
CA CYS A 59 -15.93 -1.21 -5.55
C CYS A 59 -16.46 -0.46 -4.32
N GLU A 60 -15.70 0.51 -3.82
CA GLU A 60 -16.17 1.37 -2.75
C GLU A 60 -17.40 2.19 -3.17
N GLU A 61 -17.37 2.79 -4.36
CA GLU A 61 -18.51 3.55 -4.90
C GLU A 61 -19.80 2.71 -4.95
N HIS A 62 -19.73 1.47 -5.46
CA HIS A 62 -20.89 0.59 -5.50
C HIS A 62 -21.33 0.13 -4.09
N LEU A 63 -20.38 -0.14 -3.19
CA LEU A 63 -20.70 -0.52 -1.82
C LEU A 63 -21.45 0.61 -1.10
N ALA A 64 -20.91 1.82 -1.16
CA ALA A 64 -21.50 3.03 -0.58
C ALA A 64 -22.87 3.37 -1.19
N ALA A 65 -23.06 3.11 -2.49
CA ALA A 65 -24.33 3.34 -3.18
C ALA A 65 -25.41 2.28 -2.89
N GLY A 66 -25.08 1.17 -2.22
CA GLY A 66 -26.04 0.06 -2.07
C GLY A 66 -26.20 -0.80 -3.33
N ASP A 67 -25.31 -0.66 -4.31
CA ASP A 67 -25.43 -1.30 -5.63
C ASP A 67 -24.80 -2.70 -5.65
N ASP A 68 -25.51 -3.63 -5.01
CA ASP A 68 -25.05 -5.01 -4.83
C ASP A 68 -24.91 -5.76 -6.15
N GLU A 69 -25.76 -5.48 -7.14
CA GLU A 69 -25.68 -6.16 -8.43
C GLU A 69 -24.46 -5.69 -9.23
N ALA A 70 -24.08 -4.41 -9.17
CA ALA A 70 -22.81 -3.97 -9.75
C ALA A 70 -21.60 -4.57 -9.01
N LEU A 71 -21.67 -4.74 -7.70
CA LEU A 71 -20.64 -5.47 -6.95
C LEU A 71 -20.56 -6.93 -7.40
N VAL A 72 -21.69 -7.64 -7.49
CA VAL A 72 -21.74 -9.03 -7.96
C VAL A 72 -21.10 -9.14 -9.35
N ALA A 73 -21.48 -8.26 -10.29
CA ALA A 73 -20.91 -8.20 -11.63
C ALA A 73 -19.40 -7.89 -11.64
N ARG A 74 -18.89 -7.09 -10.69
CA ARG A 74 -17.44 -6.81 -10.58
C ARG A 74 -16.64 -7.94 -9.93
N HIS A 75 -17.27 -8.74 -9.08
CA HIS A 75 -16.64 -9.94 -8.51
C HIS A 75 -16.47 -11.02 -9.59
N ASP A 76 -17.30 -10.97 -10.64
CA ASP A 76 -17.31 -11.93 -11.73
C ASP A 76 -16.01 -11.84 -12.55
N ARG A 77 -15.04 -12.68 -12.19
CA ARG A 77 -13.70 -12.63 -12.77
C ARG A 77 -13.40 -13.71 -13.78
N THR A 78 -14.21 -14.73 -13.94
CA THR A 78 -14.09 -15.87 -14.88
C THR A 78 -14.84 -17.06 -14.28
N TRP A 79 -15.28 -17.98 -15.14
CA TRP A 79 -15.97 -19.27 -14.88
C TRP A 79 -17.50 -19.23 -14.91
N GLN A 80 -18.08 -20.20 -15.64
CA GLN A 80 -19.52 -20.44 -15.72
C GLN A 80 -20.05 -20.79 -14.33
N ARG A 81 -20.72 -19.83 -13.69
CA ARG A 81 -21.31 -19.97 -12.35
C ARG A 81 -22.77 -20.36 -12.46
N THR A 82 -23.18 -21.34 -11.67
CA THR A 82 -24.59 -21.63 -11.40
C THR A 82 -25.20 -20.49 -10.57
N ALA A 83 -26.53 -20.40 -10.51
CA ALA A 83 -27.20 -19.45 -9.61
C ALA A 83 -26.75 -19.64 -8.15
N GLN A 84 -26.57 -20.89 -7.72
CA GLN A 84 -26.06 -21.22 -6.39
C GLN A 84 -24.66 -20.64 -6.15
N ASP A 85 -23.78 -20.64 -7.16
CA ASP A 85 -22.42 -20.10 -7.01
C ASP A 85 -22.42 -18.57 -6.86
N VAL A 86 -23.39 -17.89 -7.47
CA VAL A 86 -23.59 -16.44 -7.29
C VAL A 86 -24.15 -16.16 -5.90
N ASP A 87 -25.18 -16.90 -5.50
CA ASP A 87 -25.85 -16.67 -4.22
C ASP A 87 -24.94 -16.98 -3.03
N GLU A 88 -24.34 -18.18 -3.01
CA GLU A 88 -23.47 -18.59 -1.90
C GLU A 88 -22.06 -18.03 -2.01
N GLY A 89 -21.50 -17.96 -3.22
CA GLY A 89 -20.10 -17.56 -3.43
C GLY A 89 -19.88 -16.06 -3.56
N ILE A 90 -20.93 -15.26 -3.73
CA ILE A 90 -20.82 -13.81 -3.89
C ILE A 90 -21.81 -13.07 -2.99
N ARG A 91 -23.11 -13.30 -3.13
CA ARG A 91 -24.13 -12.52 -2.40
C ARG A 91 -24.07 -12.76 -0.90
N ALA A 92 -23.88 -13.99 -0.45
CA ALA A 92 -23.73 -14.29 0.98
C ALA A 92 -22.49 -13.60 1.62
N PRO A 93 -21.27 -13.69 1.04
CA PRO A 93 -20.12 -12.91 1.48
C PRO A 93 -20.36 -11.39 1.47
N LEU A 94 -21.05 -10.86 0.46
CA LEU A 94 -21.39 -9.42 0.37
C LEU A 94 -22.33 -8.99 1.50
N ALA A 95 -23.38 -9.77 1.75
CA ALA A 95 -24.33 -9.50 2.83
C ALA A 95 -23.62 -9.52 4.20
N ALA A 96 -22.70 -10.47 4.40
CA ALA A 96 -21.89 -10.53 5.59
C ALA A 96 -20.92 -9.36 5.73
N LEU A 97 -20.32 -8.90 4.62
CA LEU A 97 -19.52 -7.68 4.60
C LEU A 97 -20.34 -6.47 5.03
N ARG A 98 -21.50 -6.22 4.42
CA ARG A 98 -22.37 -5.08 4.77
C ARG A 98 -22.79 -5.09 6.24
N ARG A 99 -23.16 -6.26 6.75
CA ARG A 99 -23.56 -6.42 8.16
C ARG A 99 -22.41 -6.16 9.12
N ALA A 100 -21.18 -6.52 8.73
CA ALA A 100 -19.99 -6.37 9.56
C ALA A 100 -19.32 -5.00 9.43
N ASP A 101 -19.60 -4.24 8.37
CA ASP A 101 -18.95 -2.95 8.13
C ASP A 101 -19.30 -1.97 9.26
N LEU A 102 -18.27 -1.48 9.96
CA LEU A 102 -18.40 -0.52 11.05
C LEU A 102 -18.61 0.91 10.53
N GLY A 103 -18.54 1.12 9.21
CA GLY A 103 -18.66 2.44 8.58
C GLY A 103 -17.35 3.22 8.59
N ASP A 104 -17.42 4.47 8.13
CA ASP A 104 -16.32 5.43 8.02
C ASP A 104 -15.06 4.87 7.32
N PRO A 105 -15.18 4.39 6.07
CA PRO A 105 -14.06 3.86 5.34
C PRO A 105 -12.99 4.92 5.14
N VAL A 106 -11.74 4.53 5.37
CA VAL A 106 -10.62 5.47 5.28
C VAL A 106 -9.89 5.29 3.97
N HIS A 107 -9.79 6.37 3.19
CA HIS A 107 -8.88 6.40 2.05
C HIS A 107 -7.43 6.35 2.56
N ARG A 108 -6.69 5.32 2.19
CA ARG A 108 -5.34 5.01 2.70
C ARG A 108 -4.36 6.17 2.56
N SER A 109 -4.42 6.92 1.45
CA SER A 109 -3.56 8.09 1.23
C SER A 109 -3.98 9.33 2.02
N ARG A 110 -5.16 9.32 2.65
CA ARG A 110 -5.66 10.42 3.50
C ARG A 110 -5.55 10.08 4.99
N TRP A 111 -5.38 8.80 5.34
CA TRP A 111 -5.15 8.41 6.71
C TRP A 111 -3.78 8.91 7.19
N LEU A 112 -3.81 9.69 8.26
CA LEU A 112 -2.64 10.15 9.01
C LEU A 112 -2.85 9.78 10.48
N PRO A 113 -1.89 9.11 11.13
CA PRO A 113 -1.97 8.88 12.56
C PRO A 113 -1.85 10.20 13.35
N PRO A 114 -2.32 10.25 14.60
CA PRO A 114 -2.10 11.39 15.48
C PRO A 114 -0.62 11.84 15.49
N GLY A 115 -0.39 13.15 15.41
CA GLY A 115 0.96 13.73 15.35
C GLY A 115 1.66 13.67 13.99
N ALA A 116 1.15 12.92 13.00
CA ALA A 116 1.75 12.91 11.67
C ALA A 116 1.60 14.26 10.95
N ALA A 117 0.49 14.96 11.15
CA ALA A 117 0.26 16.29 10.57
C ALA A 117 1.32 17.30 11.03
N ASP A 118 1.67 17.32 12.31
CA ASP A 118 2.69 18.22 12.86
C ASP A 118 4.09 17.90 12.32
N LEU A 119 4.40 16.61 12.14
CA LEU A 119 5.65 16.19 11.51
C LEU A 119 5.70 16.57 10.03
N ILE A 120 4.58 16.44 9.31
CA ILE A 120 4.48 16.88 7.91
C ILE A 120 4.71 18.39 7.78
N ALA A 121 4.13 19.19 8.68
CA ALA A 121 4.38 20.63 8.75
C ALA A 121 5.88 20.97 9.00
N GLN A 122 6.62 20.06 9.65
CA GLN A 122 8.08 20.16 9.86
C GLN A 122 8.91 19.64 8.67
N GLY A 123 8.28 19.31 7.54
CA GLY A 123 8.95 18.83 6.32
C GLY A 123 9.26 17.33 6.31
N PHE A 124 8.65 16.55 7.21
CA PHE A 124 8.65 15.09 7.07
C PHE A 124 7.59 14.64 6.06
N ALA A 125 7.80 13.48 5.46
CA ALA A 125 6.81 12.84 4.60
C ALA A 125 6.74 11.32 4.86
N PRO A 126 5.58 10.68 4.67
CA PRO A 126 5.40 9.26 4.98
C PRO A 126 6.34 8.38 4.15
N ALA A 127 7.17 7.57 4.81
CA ALA A 127 8.20 6.79 4.15
C ALA A 127 7.63 5.79 3.15
N GLU A 128 6.54 5.11 3.54
CA GLU A 128 5.85 4.12 2.69
C GLU A 128 5.36 4.73 1.38
N GLU A 129 4.83 5.95 1.41
CA GLU A 129 4.32 6.65 0.21
C GLU A 129 5.45 7.09 -0.72
N LEU A 130 6.63 7.32 -0.15
CA LEU A 130 7.81 7.74 -0.91
C LEU A 130 8.57 6.55 -1.52
N THR A 131 8.68 5.44 -0.78
CA THR A 131 9.63 4.36 -1.12
C THR A 131 8.95 3.05 -1.49
N GLY A 132 7.71 2.82 -1.02
CA GLY A 132 7.06 1.51 -1.09
C GLY A 132 7.82 0.37 -0.41
N SER A 133 8.89 0.67 0.34
CA SER A 133 9.87 -0.30 0.85
C SER A 133 10.14 -0.10 2.34
N PRO A 134 10.08 -1.17 3.16
CA PRO A 134 10.38 -1.11 4.60
C PRO A 134 11.89 -1.00 4.90
N THR A 135 12.76 -1.25 3.92
CA THR A 135 14.22 -1.25 4.12
C THR A 135 14.80 0.15 4.18
N VAL A 136 14.33 1.06 3.31
CA VAL A 136 14.82 2.45 3.23
C VAL A 136 14.65 3.20 4.55
N PRO A 137 13.49 3.17 5.23
CA PRO A 137 13.34 3.82 6.53
C PRO A 137 14.35 3.33 7.56
N GLN A 138 14.74 2.05 7.55
CA GLN A 138 15.70 1.49 8.52
C GLN A 138 17.12 2.03 8.33
N ALA A 139 17.51 2.31 7.09
CA ALA A 139 18.82 2.87 6.75
C ALA A 139 18.88 4.40 6.83
N TRP A 140 17.73 5.08 6.89
CA TRP A 140 17.66 6.54 6.97
C TRP A 140 18.27 7.08 8.28
N PRO A 141 19.00 8.21 8.25
CA PRO A 141 19.59 8.81 9.45
C PRO A 141 18.54 9.07 10.54
N ALA A 142 18.83 8.67 11.78
CA ALA A 142 17.89 8.78 12.91
C ALA A 142 17.44 10.23 13.16
N ALA A 143 18.33 11.21 12.98
CA ALA A 143 18.00 12.64 13.11
C ALA A 143 16.95 13.11 12.09
N HIS A 144 16.77 12.39 10.98
CA HIS A 144 15.87 12.71 9.86
C HIS A 144 14.75 11.67 9.69
N ARG A 145 14.53 10.83 10.69
CA ARG A 145 13.48 9.82 10.74
C ARG A 145 12.63 10.01 12.00
N ARG A 146 11.32 9.83 11.88
CA ARG A 146 10.40 9.75 13.03
C ARG A 146 9.52 8.53 12.87
N SER A 147 9.24 7.88 13.99
CA SER A 147 8.32 6.75 14.05
C SER A 147 7.20 7.14 14.98
N LEU A 148 5.96 6.96 14.54
CA LEU A 148 4.78 7.04 15.38
C LEU A 148 4.37 5.62 15.77
N PRO A 149 3.96 5.38 17.04
CA PRO A 149 3.61 4.06 17.52
C PRO A 149 2.36 3.48 16.85
N GLU A 150 1.50 4.33 16.28
CA GLU A 150 0.30 3.93 15.59
C GLU A 150 0.60 3.26 14.24
N THR A 151 -0.23 2.27 13.92
CA THR A 151 -0.12 1.44 12.72
C THR A 151 -1.21 1.83 11.74
N ARG A 152 -0.91 1.81 10.44
CA ARG A 152 -1.91 2.11 9.41
C ARG A 152 -2.95 0.98 9.37
N PRO A 153 -4.25 1.29 9.18
CA PRO A 153 -5.26 0.29 8.91
C PRO A 153 -4.83 -0.63 7.75
N GLY A 154 -5.03 -1.93 7.92
CA GLY A 154 -4.71 -2.98 6.95
C GLY A 154 -3.24 -3.41 6.92
N ARG A 155 -2.47 -3.16 7.98
CA ARG A 155 -1.05 -3.55 8.08
C ARG A 155 -0.76 -4.30 9.39
N PRO A 156 0.30 -5.14 9.41
CA PRO A 156 0.91 -5.60 10.65
C PRO A 156 1.25 -4.42 11.56
N ALA A 157 1.52 -4.71 12.84
CA ALA A 157 1.86 -3.72 13.86
C ALA A 157 3.24 -3.05 13.66
N ASP A 158 3.51 -2.57 12.45
CA ASP A 158 4.69 -1.81 12.07
C ASP A 158 4.44 -0.31 12.32
N PRO A 159 5.43 0.39 12.92
CA PRO A 159 5.28 1.80 13.23
C PRO A 159 5.13 2.64 11.95
N TYR A 160 4.33 3.71 12.01
CA TYR A 160 4.24 4.66 10.93
C TYR A 160 5.50 5.53 10.86
N VAL A 161 6.34 5.31 9.85
CA VAL A 161 7.63 6.01 9.72
C VAL A 161 7.52 7.18 8.74
N LEU A 162 8.01 8.35 9.17
CA LEU A 162 8.17 9.53 8.32
C LEU A 162 9.64 9.89 8.16
N LEU A 163 9.99 10.36 6.97
CA LEU A 163 11.34 10.76 6.59
C LEU A 163 11.36 12.24 6.23
N ARG A 164 12.41 12.95 6.64
CA ARG A 164 12.77 14.25 6.06
C ARG A 164 14.11 14.13 5.34
N SER A 165 14.39 15.09 4.47
CA SER A 165 15.70 15.16 3.81
C SER A 165 16.82 15.39 4.83
N PRO A 166 17.97 14.70 4.71
CA PRO A 166 19.20 15.07 5.41
C PRO A 166 19.91 16.28 4.79
N TRP A 167 19.55 16.66 3.57
CA TRP A 167 20.16 17.77 2.83
C TRP A 167 19.26 19.01 2.91
N PRO A 168 19.72 20.11 3.55
CA PRO A 168 18.93 21.34 3.67
C PRO A 168 18.48 21.87 2.31
N GLY A 169 17.22 22.28 2.21
CA GLY A 169 16.63 22.83 0.98
C GLY A 169 16.26 21.81 -0.09
N THR A 170 16.67 20.55 0.05
CA THR A 170 16.33 19.49 -0.91
C THR A 170 15.10 18.70 -0.42
N PRO A 171 14.03 18.55 -1.23
CA PRO A 171 12.92 17.67 -0.90
C PRO A 171 13.36 16.22 -0.69
N VAL A 172 12.77 15.52 0.28
CA VAL A 172 13.10 14.11 0.56
C VAL A 172 12.89 13.19 -0.65
N ARG A 173 11.91 13.51 -1.50
CA ARG A 173 11.65 12.79 -2.76
C ARG A 173 12.84 12.90 -3.72
N ASP A 174 13.48 14.06 -3.81
CA ASP A 174 14.62 14.27 -4.70
C ASP A 174 15.86 13.54 -4.18
N VAL A 175 16.06 13.52 -2.85
CA VAL A 175 17.10 12.70 -2.22
C VAL A 175 16.89 11.22 -2.53
N LEU A 176 15.65 10.73 -2.45
CA LEU A 176 15.31 9.34 -2.79
C LEU A 176 15.54 9.03 -4.28
N ASN A 177 15.17 9.94 -5.18
CA ASN A 177 15.42 9.79 -6.61
C ASN A 177 16.93 9.69 -6.91
N LEU A 178 17.74 10.54 -6.27
CA LEU A 178 19.19 10.51 -6.42
C LEU A 178 19.80 9.24 -5.81
N LEU A 179 19.31 8.81 -4.65
CA LEU A 179 19.70 7.57 -4.00
C LEU A 179 19.43 6.37 -4.92
N TRP A 180 18.24 6.28 -5.51
CA TRP A 180 17.90 5.17 -6.40
C TRP A 180 18.76 5.12 -7.65
N ARG A 181 18.96 6.26 -8.33
CA ARG A 181 19.88 6.34 -9.47
C ARG A 181 21.30 5.91 -9.11
N TRP A 182 21.77 6.30 -7.94
CA TRP A 182 23.09 5.90 -7.46
C TRP A 182 23.18 4.41 -7.13
N LEU A 183 22.13 3.83 -6.51
CA LEU A 183 22.06 2.40 -6.23
C LEU A 183 21.98 1.56 -7.51
N GLU A 184 21.20 1.99 -8.49
CA GLU A 184 21.10 1.36 -9.82
C GLU A 184 22.44 1.37 -10.57
N SER A 185 23.32 2.34 -10.29
CA SER A 185 24.67 2.40 -10.87
C SER A 185 25.69 1.53 -10.14
N GLN A 186 25.34 0.92 -8.99
CA GLN A 186 26.26 0.04 -8.26
C GLN A 186 26.14 -1.40 -8.78
N PRO A 187 27.25 -2.16 -8.81
CA PRO A 187 27.17 -3.59 -9.07
C PRO A 187 26.32 -4.27 -7.98
N TYR A 188 25.32 -5.06 -8.41
CA TYR A 188 24.48 -5.83 -7.50
C TYR A 188 25.31 -6.93 -6.83
N PRO A 189 25.20 -7.14 -5.51
CA PRO A 189 25.97 -8.16 -4.83
C PRO A 189 25.45 -9.56 -5.15
N ASP A 190 26.33 -10.56 -5.10
CA ASP A 190 25.92 -11.94 -4.97
C ASP A 190 25.41 -12.18 -3.54
N GLY A 191 24.13 -12.56 -3.35
CA GLY A 191 23.55 -12.92 -2.05
C GLY A 191 22.35 -12.07 -1.61
N ASP A 192 22.09 -12.02 -0.29
CA ASP A 192 20.98 -11.24 0.29
C ASP A 192 21.24 -9.74 0.09
N PRO A 193 20.39 -9.03 -0.67
CA PRO A 193 20.60 -7.62 -0.96
C PRO A 193 20.36 -6.73 0.26
N THR A 194 19.62 -7.18 1.28
CA THR A 194 19.13 -6.30 2.36
C THR A 194 20.24 -5.68 3.21
N PRO A 195 21.27 -6.42 3.69
CA PRO A 195 22.38 -5.82 4.43
C PRO A 195 23.22 -4.89 3.55
N TRP A 196 23.43 -5.25 2.28
CA TRP A 196 24.19 -4.47 1.32
C TRP A 196 23.49 -3.15 0.98
N GLU A 197 22.19 -3.19 0.69
CA GLU A 197 21.36 -2.02 0.40
C GLU A 197 21.40 -1.04 1.57
N ARG A 198 21.21 -1.53 2.81
CA ARG A 198 21.26 -0.67 4.00
C ARG A 198 22.61 0.01 4.18
N ALA A 199 23.71 -0.71 3.97
CA ALA A 199 25.06 -0.14 4.04
C ALA A 199 25.26 0.96 2.98
N ARG A 200 24.83 0.70 1.74
CA ARG A 200 24.96 1.64 0.62
C ARG A 200 24.10 2.90 0.81
N ILE A 201 22.86 2.75 1.27
CA ILE A 201 21.99 3.89 1.61
C ILE A 201 22.68 4.78 2.66
N ARG A 202 23.26 4.20 3.71
CA ARG A 202 23.97 4.97 4.74
C ARG A 202 25.19 5.70 4.18
N THR A 203 25.97 5.06 3.31
CA THR A 203 27.12 5.68 2.65
C THR A 203 26.69 6.88 1.82
N PHE A 204 25.66 6.73 0.99
CA PHE A 204 25.12 7.81 0.17
C PHE A 204 24.61 8.99 1.01
N LEU A 205 23.85 8.71 2.07
CA LEU A 205 23.29 9.77 2.91
C LEU A 205 24.34 10.46 3.80
N SER A 206 25.54 9.89 3.93
CA SER A 206 26.67 10.50 4.63
C SER A 206 27.51 11.41 3.73
N THR A 207 27.34 11.39 2.42
CA THR A 207 28.05 12.33 1.54
C THR A 207 27.42 13.72 1.62
N PRO A 208 28.22 14.80 1.46
CA PRO A 208 27.68 16.15 1.34
C PRO A 208 26.63 16.22 0.23
N ALA A 209 25.66 17.12 0.38
CA ALA A 209 24.68 17.37 -0.67
C ALA A 209 25.43 17.75 -1.97
N PRO A 210 25.04 17.20 -3.13
CA PRO A 210 25.58 17.68 -4.39
C PRO A 210 25.27 19.19 -4.53
N PRO A 211 26.15 19.96 -5.18
CA PRO A 211 25.85 21.37 -5.44
C PRO A 211 24.49 21.46 -6.13
N GLY A 212 23.61 22.30 -5.60
CA GLY A 212 22.30 22.53 -6.19
C GLY A 212 22.44 23.00 -7.64
N PRO A 213 21.42 22.81 -8.49
CA PRO A 213 21.41 23.46 -9.79
C PRO A 213 21.61 24.98 -9.56
N PRO A 214 22.38 25.66 -10.42
CA PRO A 214 22.55 27.11 -10.30
C PRO A 214 21.17 27.77 -10.23
N ALA A 215 21.00 28.74 -9.33
CA ALA A 215 19.76 29.50 -9.24
C ALA A 215 19.46 30.11 -10.62
N ALA A 216 18.30 29.77 -11.16
CA ALA A 216 17.82 30.29 -12.45
C ALA A 216 17.33 31.74 -12.31
#